data_AF-A0A6P6G858-F1
#
_entry.id   AF-A0A6P6G858-F1
#
_cell.length_a   1.000
_cell.length_b   1.000
_cell.length_c   1.000
_cell.angle_alpha   90.00
_cell.angle_beta   90.00
_cell.angle_gamma   90.00
#
_symmetry.space_group_name_H-M   'P 1'
#
loop_
_entity.id
_entity.type
_entity.pdbx_description
1 polymer ?
#
loop_
_entity_poly.entity_id
_entity_poly.type
_entity_poly.pdbx_seq_one_letter_code
_entity_poly.pdbx_strand_id
1 'polypeptide(L)'
;MGVPGSFHGRLFPKAAIHFFHSSYAVHWLSRVPKEVEDKTSPAWNRGSLHYSKASDEVFRAYEAQYVKEVERFLIARAEEIVYGGLLALILPGSGLYSYTRNSAFQRKAIEAAEELINKAIAEKLEINNFSSLKTFQLADLGCSVGPNTFLAVQNVIDAVDLKYQSQRRLDSQQFLEFQVFFNDHLSNDFNQLFTSLPPERRYFAMGVPGSFHGRLFPKASLHFFHSSYAVHWLSRVPKEVGDKTSPAWNRGSLHYSKASDEVFRAYEAQYVKEVERFLIARAEEIVYGGLLALILPGFPNETHYSEALMNRKVHLLGSCLVEMAKKGMISEETVDSFNVPTFYASLQQVEAIVKRNGCFSIEIMKSLPQEKANPKMISSTLRASLEAMIMHHFGSEILEELFDLFCKKCEELLSSFEREVESYLLVLLKRKYNN
;
A
#
# COMPACT_ATOMS: atom_id res chain seq x y z
N MET A 1 -25.80 -23.29 -22.16
CA MET A 1 -24.49 -23.91 -21.87
C MET A 1 -23.48 -23.38 -22.88
N GLY A 2 -22.38 -22.80 -22.43
CA GLY A 2 -21.34 -22.24 -23.32
C GLY A 2 -20.59 -23.32 -24.10
N VAL A 3 -19.87 -22.93 -25.16
CA VAL A 3 -19.03 -23.84 -25.93
C VAL A 3 -17.88 -24.34 -25.03
N PRO A 4 -17.69 -25.66 -24.87
CA PRO A 4 -16.53 -26.20 -24.14
C PRO A 4 -15.22 -25.65 -24.72
N GLY A 5 -14.28 -25.25 -23.86
CA GLY A 5 -12.98 -24.70 -24.27
C GLY A 5 -12.94 -23.18 -24.53
N SER A 6 -14.08 -22.48 -24.42
CA SER A 6 -14.09 -21.01 -24.42
C SER A 6 -13.80 -20.45 -23.01
N PHE A 7 -13.15 -19.28 -22.93
CA PHE A 7 -12.79 -18.63 -21.65
C PHE A 7 -14.01 -18.47 -20.70
N HIS A 8 -15.15 -18.04 -21.24
CA HIS A 8 -16.43 -17.86 -20.52
C HIS A 8 -17.27 -19.15 -20.42
N GLY A 9 -16.77 -20.27 -20.95
CA GLY A 9 -17.42 -21.58 -20.91
C GLY A 9 -16.67 -22.55 -20.02
N ARG A 10 -17.07 -23.82 -20.05
CA ARG A 10 -16.43 -24.89 -19.28
C ARG A 10 -15.05 -25.24 -19.87
N LEU A 11 -14.03 -25.20 -19.03
CA LEU A 11 -12.63 -25.49 -19.30
C LEU A 11 -12.17 -26.79 -18.62
N PHE A 12 -12.72 -27.09 -17.44
CA PHE A 12 -12.27 -28.22 -16.62
C PHE A 12 -13.42 -29.20 -16.28
N PRO A 13 -13.11 -30.45 -15.90
CA PRO A 13 -14.09 -31.34 -15.32
C PRO A 13 -14.74 -30.74 -14.06
N LYS A 14 -15.91 -31.28 -13.68
CA LYS A 14 -16.66 -30.79 -12.52
C LYS A 14 -15.89 -31.10 -11.25
N ALA A 15 -15.84 -30.15 -10.32
CA ALA A 15 -15.15 -30.28 -9.03
C ALA A 15 -13.71 -30.84 -9.18
N ALA A 16 -12.93 -30.27 -10.09
CA ALA A 16 -11.55 -30.67 -10.36
C ALA A 16 -10.51 -29.62 -9.93
N ILE A 17 -10.94 -28.38 -9.70
CA ILE A 17 -10.04 -27.25 -9.45
C ILE A 17 -10.18 -26.78 -7.99
N HIS A 18 -9.06 -26.70 -7.27
CA HIS A 18 -9.06 -26.23 -5.87
C HIS A 18 -8.96 -24.71 -5.76
N PHE A 19 -8.33 -24.09 -6.74
CA PHE A 19 -8.10 -22.65 -6.81
C PHE A 19 -8.13 -22.22 -8.27
N PHE A 20 -8.96 -21.21 -8.57
CA PHE A 20 -9.02 -20.62 -9.90
C PHE A 20 -8.66 -19.13 -9.80
N HIS A 21 -7.72 -18.68 -10.61
CA HIS A 21 -7.28 -17.29 -10.68
C HIS A 21 -7.47 -16.77 -12.10
N SER A 22 -8.10 -15.61 -12.24
CA SER A 22 -8.20 -14.90 -13.52
C SER A 22 -7.87 -13.41 -13.35
N SER A 23 -6.81 -12.99 -14.02
CA SER A 23 -6.32 -11.61 -14.07
C SER A 23 -6.55 -11.01 -15.45
N TYR A 24 -7.16 -9.82 -15.53
CA TYR A 24 -7.28 -9.04 -16.78
C TYR A 24 -7.89 -9.76 -17.98
N ALA A 25 -8.66 -10.84 -17.76
CA ALA A 25 -9.28 -11.60 -18.84
C ALA A 25 -10.81 -11.44 -18.85
N VAL A 26 -11.43 -11.22 -17.68
CA VAL A 26 -12.90 -11.15 -17.55
C VAL A 26 -13.53 -9.96 -18.30
N HIS A 27 -12.77 -8.87 -18.50
CA HIS A 27 -13.24 -7.71 -19.27
C HIS A 27 -13.18 -7.93 -20.80
N TRP A 28 -12.53 -8.98 -21.29
CA TRP A 28 -12.51 -9.30 -22.72
C TRP A 28 -13.81 -10.00 -23.11
N LEU A 29 -14.60 -9.29 -23.91
CA LEU A 29 -15.77 -9.89 -24.52
C LEU A 29 -15.35 -10.90 -25.58
N SER A 30 -16.05 -12.03 -25.65
CA SER A 30 -15.83 -13.04 -26.69
C SER A 30 -16.14 -12.54 -28.09
N ARG A 31 -16.91 -11.44 -28.18
CA ARG A 31 -17.31 -10.76 -29.42
C ARG A 31 -17.82 -9.36 -29.15
N VAL A 32 -17.85 -8.53 -30.19
CA VAL A 32 -18.60 -7.27 -30.21
C VAL A 32 -20.10 -7.57 -30.10
N PRO A 33 -20.90 -6.78 -29.34
CA PRO A 33 -22.36 -6.93 -29.33
C PRO A 33 -22.95 -6.79 -30.74
N LYS A 34 -23.93 -7.62 -31.10
CA LYS A 34 -24.48 -7.61 -32.47
C LYS A 34 -25.18 -6.30 -32.81
N GLU A 35 -25.82 -5.73 -31.80
CA GLU A 35 -26.54 -4.46 -31.84
C GLU A 35 -25.61 -3.29 -32.18
N VAL A 36 -24.31 -3.43 -31.91
CA VAL A 36 -23.27 -2.43 -32.18
C VAL A 36 -22.82 -2.46 -33.64
N GLU A 37 -22.97 -3.62 -34.30
CA GLU A 37 -22.60 -3.84 -35.70
C GLU A 37 -23.78 -3.65 -36.68
N ASP A 38 -25.01 -3.74 -36.19
CA ASP A 38 -26.23 -3.60 -36.98
C ASP A 38 -26.57 -2.13 -37.27
N LYS A 39 -26.53 -1.73 -38.55
CA LYS A 39 -26.83 -0.35 -38.99
C LYS A 39 -28.26 0.11 -38.68
N THR A 40 -29.17 -0.82 -38.45
CA THR A 40 -30.58 -0.54 -38.13
C THR A 40 -30.84 -0.43 -36.63
N SER A 41 -29.86 -0.80 -35.80
CA SER A 41 -29.96 -0.77 -34.35
C SER A 41 -29.72 0.64 -33.80
N PRO A 42 -30.46 1.07 -32.75
CA PRO A 42 -30.15 2.31 -32.02
C PRO A 42 -28.77 2.25 -31.34
N ALA A 43 -28.22 1.06 -31.13
CA ALA A 43 -26.90 0.82 -30.57
C ALA A 43 -25.80 0.78 -31.64
N TRP A 44 -26.07 1.11 -32.91
CA TRP A 44 -25.07 1.06 -33.97
C TRP A 44 -23.92 2.04 -33.70
N ASN A 45 -22.70 1.53 -33.57
CA ASN A 45 -21.54 2.34 -33.15
C ASN A 45 -20.87 3.12 -34.30
N ARG A 46 -21.51 3.19 -35.48
CA ARG A 46 -21.12 4.03 -36.63
C ARG A 46 -19.64 3.95 -37.02
N GLY A 47 -18.99 2.80 -36.80
CA GLY A 47 -17.57 2.59 -37.11
C GLY A 47 -16.58 3.09 -36.06
N SER A 48 -17.03 3.54 -34.88
CA SER A 48 -16.14 3.83 -33.76
C SER A 48 -15.53 2.53 -33.21
N LEU A 49 -14.24 2.57 -32.88
CA LEU A 49 -13.50 1.44 -32.31
C LEU A 49 -13.74 1.25 -30.80
N HIS A 50 -14.36 2.23 -30.12
CA HIS A 50 -14.59 2.20 -28.68
C HIS A 50 -15.85 2.99 -28.28
N TYR A 51 -16.50 2.62 -27.17
CA TYR A 51 -17.75 3.22 -26.71
C TYR A 51 -17.58 4.49 -25.87
N SER A 52 -16.35 4.96 -25.62
CA SER A 52 -16.05 6.11 -24.73
C SER A 52 -16.60 7.46 -25.21
N LYS A 53 -17.00 7.56 -26.48
CA LYS A 53 -17.70 8.73 -27.07
C LYS A 53 -18.99 8.32 -27.79
N ALA A 54 -19.48 7.12 -27.51
CA ALA A 54 -20.66 6.56 -28.16
C ALA A 54 -21.94 6.95 -27.41
N SER A 55 -23.09 6.62 -27.98
CA SER A 55 -24.37 6.84 -27.30
C SER A 55 -24.57 5.86 -26.14
N ASP A 56 -25.47 6.20 -25.22
CA ASP A 56 -25.80 5.35 -24.07
C ASP A 56 -26.28 3.96 -24.51
N GLU A 57 -26.93 3.85 -25.68
CA GLU A 57 -27.38 2.57 -26.24
C GLU A 57 -26.19 1.67 -26.61
N VAL A 58 -25.11 2.23 -27.16
CA VAL A 58 -23.89 1.49 -27.46
C VAL A 58 -23.26 0.98 -26.16
N PHE A 59 -23.14 1.84 -25.14
CA PHE A 59 -22.63 1.43 -23.83
C PHE A 59 -23.47 0.30 -23.23
N ARG A 60 -24.80 0.44 -23.20
CA ARG A 60 -25.71 -0.59 -22.68
C ARG A 60 -25.61 -1.91 -23.43
N ALA A 61 -25.34 -1.88 -24.75
CA ALA A 61 -25.12 -3.10 -25.52
C ALA A 61 -23.82 -3.82 -25.10
N TYR A 62 -22.73 -3.08 -24.88
CA TYR A 62 -21.48 -3.63 -24.34
C TYR A 62 -21.65 -4.15 -22.90
N GLU A 63 -22.34 -3.40 -22.06
CA GLU A 63 -22.65 -3.79 -20.67
C GLU A 63 -23.50 -5.07 -20.63
N ALA A 64 -24.56 -5.16 -21.41
CA ALA A 64 -25.42 -6.34 -21.47
C ALA A 64 -24.65 -7.59 -21.94
N GLN A 65 -23.75 -7.44 -22.92
CA GLN A 65 -22.88 -8.53 -23.37
C GLN A 65 -21.86 -8.92 -22.30
N TYR A 66 -21.26 -7.94 -21.60
CA TYR A 66 -20.33 -8.17 -20.49
C TYR A 66 -20.99 -8.96 -19.35
N VAL A 67 -22.13 -8.48 -18.84
CA VAL A 67 -22.86 -9.12 -17.73
C VAL A 67 -23.16 -10.58 -18.07
N LYS A 68 -23.67 -10.83 -19.28
CA LYS A 68 -23.99 -12.17 -19.76
C LYS A 68 -22.78 -13.10 -19.85
N GLU A 69 -21.61 -12.58 -20.21
CA GLU A 69 -20.40 -13.37 -20.32
C GLU A 69 -19.74 -13.63 -18.97
N VAL A 70 -19.70 -12.62 -18.10
CA VAL A 70 -19.22 -12.77 -16.71
C VAL A 70 -20.09 -13.77 -15.95
N GLU A 71 -21.41 -13.71 -16.09
CA GLU A 71 -22.33 -14.67 -15.47
C GLU A 71 -22.01 -16.10 -15.92
N ARG A 72 -21.81 -16.33 -17.23
CA ARG A 72 -21.43 -17.64 -17.76
C ARG A 72 -20.08 -18.10 -17.25
N PHE A 73 -19.10 -17.21 -17.21
CA PHE A 73 -17.79 -17.46 -16.65
C PHE A 73 -17.94 -17.92 -15.20
N LEU A 74 -18.65 -17.16 -14.35
CA LEU A 74 -18.84 -17.47 -12.94
C LEU A 74 -19.55 -18.80 -12.72
N ILE A 75 -20.62 -19.08 -13.48
CA ILE A 75 -21.32 -20.38 -13.43
C ILE A 75 -20.37 -21.52 -13.80
N ALA A 76 -19.60 -21.37 -14.88
CA ALA A 76 -18.65 -22.39 -15.30
C ALA A 76 -17.55 -22.63 -14.25
N ARG A 77 -16.99 -21.56 -13.68
CA ARG A 77 -16.00 -21.66 -12.58
C ARG A 77 -16.59 -22.34 -11.36
N ALA A 78 -17.82 -22.00 -10.98
CA ALA A 78 -18.49 -22.61 -9.82
C ALA A 78 -18.70 -24.12 -9.99
N GLU A 79 -18.98 -24.60 -11.21
CA GLU A 79 -19.09 -26.04 -11.48
C GLU A 79 -17.73 -26.77 -11.46
N GLU A 80 -16.65 -26.07 -11.80
CA GLU A 80 -15.30 -26.63 -11.91
C GLU A 80 -14.55 -26.66 -10.58
N ILE A 81 -14.86 -25.70 -9.71
CA ILE A 81 -14.20 -25.54 -8.42
C ILE A 81 -14.78 -26.55 -7.40
N VAL A 82 -13.90 -27.21 -6.65
CA VAL A 82 -14.31 -28.12 -5.58
C VAL A 82 -15.03 -27.37 -4.46
N TYR A 83 -15.86 -28.07 -3.68
CA TYR A 83 -16.46 -27.48 -2.49
C TYR A 83 -15.38 -26.97 -1.51
N GLY A 84 -15.46 -25.69 -1.14
CA GLY A 84 -14.44 -25.01 -0.33
C GLY A 84 -13.24 -24.47 -1.10
N GLY A 85 -13.18 -24.66 -2.42
CA GLY A 85 -12.18 -24.03 -3.28
C GLY A 85 -12.44 -22.53 -3.47
N LEU A 86 -11.42 -21.81 -3.97
CA LEU A 86 -11.46 -20.34 -4.07
C LEU A 86 -11.38 -19.87 -5.53
N LEU A 87 -12.13 -18.81 -5.84
CA LEU A 87 -12.05 -18.06 -7.09
C LEU A 87 -11.52 -16.65 -6.81
N ALA A 88 -10.39 -16.30 -7.39
CA ALA A 88 -9.82 -14.95 -7.33
C ALA A 88 -9.94 -14.26 -8.70
N LEU A 89 -10.62 -13.12 -8.73
CA LEU A 89 -10.76 -12.28 -9.92
C LEU A 89 -10.07 -10.94 -9.68
N ILE A 90 -9.19 -10.55 -10.59
CA ILE A 90 -8.56 -9.23 -10.57
C ILE A 90 -9.06 -8.45 -11.79
N LEU A 91 -9.81 -7.39 -11.51
CA LEU A 91 -10.39 -6.47 -12.48
C LEU A 91 -9.53 -5.20 -12.57
N PRO A 92 -9.38 -4.58 -13.75
CA PRO A 92 -8.66 -3.31 -13.86
C PRO A 92 -9.32 -2.21 -13.01
N GLY A 93 -8.57 -1.66 -12.06
CA GLY A 93 -8.97 -0.48 -11.29
C GLY A 93 -8.02 0.70 -11.54
N SER A 94 -8.47 1.74 -12.24
CA SER A 94 -7.77 3.03 -12.33
C SER A 94 -8.74 4.18 -12.06
N GLY A 95 -9.40 4.13 -10.90
CA GLY A 95 -10.34 5.16 -10.46
C GLY A 95 -9.66 6.51 -10.19
N LEU A 96 -10.44 7.59 -10.22
CA LEU A 96 -10.01 8.94 -9.81
C LEU A 96 -9.38 8.96 -8.40
N TYR A 97 -9.91 8.13 -7.51
CA TYR A 97 -9.49 8.00 -6.11
C TYR A 97 -8.49 6.86 -5.86
N SER A 98 -7.92 6.28 -6.93
CA SER A 98 -6.86 5.27 -6.80
C SER A 98 -5.60 5.83 -6.13
N TYR A 99 -4.86 4.96 -5.45
CA TYR A 99 -3.61 5.32 -4.79
C TYR A 99 -2.59 5.93 -5.75
N THR A 100 -2.41 5.35 -6.95
CA THR A 100 -1.49 5.85 -8.00
C THR A 100 -1.70 7.33 -8.34
N ARG A 101 -2.94 7.83 -8.27
CA ARG A 101 -3.27 9.23 -8.58
C ARG A 101 -3.26 10.16 -7.37
N ASN A 102 -3.21 9.61 -6.16
CA ASN A 102 -3.35 10.35 -4.90
C ASN A 102 -2.20 10.08 -3.91
N SER A 103 -1.04 9.61 -4.41
CA SER A 103 0.14 9.28 -3.60
C SER A 103 1.23 10.36 -3.61
N ALA A 104 0.92 11.58 -4.07
CA ALA A 104 1.88 12.68 -4.18
C ALA A 104 2.45 13.09 -2.81
N PHE A 105 1.65 12.94 -1.75
CA PHE A 105 2.09 13.20 -0.39
C PHE A 105 3.28 12.30 0.00
N GLN A 106 3.14 10.98 -0.16
CA GLN A 106 4.18 10.00 0.13
C GLN A 106 5.39 10.16 -0.81
N ARG A 107 5.15 10.57 -2.07
CA ARG A 107 6.22 10.81 -3.05
C ARG A 107 7.20 11.89 -2.57
N LYS A 108 6.70 13.01 -2.05
CA LYS A 108 7.54 14.10 -1.52
C LYS A 108 8.48 13.64 -0.41
N ALA A 109 8.04 12.71 0.45
CA ALA A 109 8.88 12.18 1.52
C ALA A 109 10.01 11.28 0.99
N ILE A 110 9.76 10.53 -0.09
CA ILE A 110 10.80 9.74 -0.78
C ILE A 110 11.83 10.67 -1.42
N GLU A 111 11.38 11.70 -2.15
CA GLU A 111 12.25 12.69 -2.80
C GLU A 111 13.12 13.43 -1.76
N ALA A 112 12.54 13.86 -0.64
CA ALA A 112 13.27 14.55 0.41
C ALA A 112 14.23 13.64 1.22
N ALA A 113 14.00 12.33 1.26
CA ALA A 113 14.89 11.37 1.90
C ALA A 113 16.05 10.90 1.00
N GLU A 114 15.94 11.12 -0.32
CA GLU A 114 16.86 10.59 -1.33
C GLU A 114 18.32 10.91 -1.04
N GLU A 115 18.67 12.18 -0.85
CA GLU A 115 20.06 12.60 -0.65
C GLU A 115 20.70 11.91 0.57
N LEU A 116 19.93 11.78 1.67
CA LEU A 116 20.40 11.16 2.90
C LEU A 116 20.60 9.65 2.73
N ILE A 117 19.70 8.97 2.01
CA ILE A 117 19.82 7.55 1.68
C ILE A 117 21.04 7.33 0.77
N ASN A 118 21.19 8.15 -0.28
CA ASN A 118 22.30 8.06 -1.23
C ASN A 118 23.65 8.23 -0.53
N LYS A 119 23.77 9.25 0.32
CA LYS A 119 24.97 9.49 1.14
C LYS A 119 25.28 8.31 2.03
N ALA A 120 24.27 7.75 2.70
CA ALA A 120 24.49 6.62 3.58
C ALA A 120 24.85 5.33 2.83
N ILE A 121 24.30 5.09 1.64
CA ILE A 121 24.75 4.00 0.77
C ILE A 121 26.23 4.20 0.43
N ALA A 122 26.61 5.41 0.00
CA ALA A 122 27.99 5.76 -0.35
C ALA A 122 28.98 5.56 0.83
N GLU A 123 28.58 5.88 2.05
CA GLU A 123 29.45 5.79 3.24
C GLU A 123 29.41 4.43 3.95
N LYS A 124 28.24 3.79 4.03
CA LYS A 124 27.98 2.69 4.99
C LYS A 124 27.83 1.31 4.37
N LEU A 125 27.42 1.22 3.10
CA LEU A 125 27.24 -0.06 2.41
C LEU A 125 28.60 -0.69 2.08
N GLU A 126 28.83 -1.95 2.42
CA GLU A 126 30.11 -2.63 2.16
C GLU A 126 30.04 -3.47 0.88
N ILE A 127 29.98 -2.80 -0.28
CA ILE A 127 29.65 -3.46 -1.55
C ILE A 127 30.64 -4.58 -1.95
N ASN A 128 31.91 -4.44 -1.57
CA ASN A 128 32.96 -5.43 -1.86
C ASN A 128 32.78 -6.75 -1.11
N ASN A 129 32.08 -6.75 0.04
CA ASN A 129 31.77 -7.97 0.79
C ASN A 129 30.69 -8.80 0.09
N PHE A 130 29.95 -8.22 -0.85
CA PHE A 130 28.88 -8.87 -1.62
C PHE A 130 29.33 -9.29 -3.04
N SER A 131 30.58 -9.00 -3.39
CA SER A 131 31.13 -9.13 -4.75
C SER A 131 31.19 -10.56 -5.30
N SER A 132 31.05 -11.60 -4.45
CA SER A 132 30.99 -12.98 -4.92
C SER A 132 29.71 -13.31 -5.69
N LEU A 133 28.62 -12.54 -5.50
CA LEU A 133 27.28 -12.90 -5.99
C LEU A 133 26.83 -12.18 -7.27
N LYS A 134 27.56 -11.19 -7.80
CA LYS A 134 27.25 -10.42 -9.05
C LYS A 134 25.86 -9.75 -9.15
N THR A 135 24.95 -10.07 -8.24
CA THR A 135 23.57 -9.59 -8.20
C THR A 135 23.31 -8.88 -6.88
N PHE A 136 22.88 -7.63 -6.96
CA PHE A 136 22.41 -6.85 -5.83
C PHE A 136 20.90 -7.02 -5.68
N GLN A 137 20.52 -7.64 -4.56
CA GLN A 137 19.12 -7.95 -4.25
C GLN A 137 18.55 -6.90 -3.29
N LEU A 138 17.51 -6.20 -3.73
CA LEU A 138 16.77 -5.24 -2.91
C LEU A 138 15.28 -5.54 -2.86
N ALA A 139 14.61 -5.17 -1.77
CA ALA A 139 13.17 -5.32 -1.64
C ALA A 139 12.51 -4.04 -1.13
N ASP A 140 11.38 -3.66 -1.74
CA ASP A 140 10.49 -2.61 -1.27
C ASP A 140 9.27 -3.23 -0.58
N LEU A 141 9.12 -2.96 0.72
CA LEU A 141 8.10 -3.56 1.58
C LEU A 141 6.94 -2.60 1.79
N GLY A 142 5.75 -2.99 1.31
CA GLY A 142 4.60 -2.09 1.19
C GLY A 142 4.68 -1.23 -0.07
N CYS A 143 4.96 -1.85 -1.21
CA CYS A 143 5.18 -1.18 -2.49
C CYS A 143 3.91 -0.58 -3.12
N SER A 144 2.73 -1.04 -2.70
CA SER A 144 1.45 -0.74 -3.32
C SER A 144 1.49 -1.02 -4.84
N VAL A 145 1.02 -0.07 -5.65
CA VAL A 145 0.79 -0.25 -7.09
C VAL A 145 1.62 0.67 -7.98
N GLY A 146 2.53 1.46 -7.40
CA GLY A 146 3.27 2.53 -8.09
C GLY A 146 2.50 3.86 -8.20
N PRO A 147 3.18 4.96 -8.59
CA PRO A 147 4.54 5.00 -9.14
C PRO A 147 5.65 5.16 -8.08
N ASN A 148 5.30 5.44 -6.83
CA ASN A 148 6.26 5.81 -5.78
C ASN A 148 7.32 4.73 -5.51
N THR A 149 6.93 3.46 -5.56
CA THR A 149 7.86 2.31 -5.39
C THR A 149 8.96 2.30 -6.44
N PHE A 150 8.66 2.64 -7.69
CA PHE A 150 9.66 2.68 -8.77
C PHE A 150 10.67 3.79 -8.56
N LEU A 151 10.23 4.96 -8.06
CA LEU A 151 11.12 6.05 -7.69
C LEU A 151 12.06 5.63 -6.56
N ALA A 152 11.53 5.06 -5.47
CA ALA A 152 12.33 4.62 -4.34
C ALA A 152 13.38 3.56 -4.74
N VAL A 153 12.96 2.56 -5.53
CA VAL A 153 13.84 1.52 -6.07
C VAL A 153 14.93 2.11 -6.95
N GLN A 154 14.57 3.02 -7.85
CA GLN A 154 15.51 3.64 -8.78
C GLN A 154 16.57 4.46 -8.03
N ASN A 155 16.16 5.25 -7.04
CA ASN A 155 17.07 6.04 -6.20
C ASN A 155 18.13 5.15 -5.51
N VAL A 156 17.71 4.01 -4.95
CA VAL A 156 18.63 3.04 -4.33
C VAL A 156 19.57 2.42 -5.37
N ILE A 157 19.04 2.00 -6.52
CA ILE A 157 19.85 1.39 -7.60
C ILE A 157 20.92 2.36 -8.09
N ASP A 158 20.57 3.61 -8.34
CA ASP A 158 21.51 4.60 -8.84
C ASP A 158 22.59 4.92 -7.80
N ALA A 159 22.24 5.03 -6.52
CA ALA A 159 23.22 5.21 -5.45
C ALA A 159 24.18 4.01 -5.30
N VAL A 160 23.66 2.79 -5.41
CA VAL A 160 24.47 1.55 -5.34
C VAL A 160 25.38 1.43 -6.56
N ASP A 161 24.87 1.72 -7.76
CA ASP A 161 25.63 1.68 -9.00
C ASP A 161 26.76 2.72 -9.00
N LEU A 162 26.48 3.96 -8.58
CA LEU A 162 27.49 5.01 -8.41
C LEU A 162 28.59 4.57 -7.43
N LYS A 163 28.21 4.00 -6.30
CA LYS A 163 29.17 3.46 -5.34
C LYS A 163 30.01 2.34 -5.96
N TYR A 164 29.38 1.37 -6.63
CA TYR A 164 30.06 0.26 -7.27
C TYR A 164 31.08 0.74 -8.31
N GLN A 165 30.70 1.72 -9.14
CA GLN A 165 31.57 2.33 -10.14
C GLN A 165 32.77 3.03 -9.52
N SER A 166 32.58 3.78 -8.43
CA SER A 166 33.68 4.46 -7.72
C SER A 166 34.72 3.51 -7.11
N GLN A 167 34.36 2.24 -6.87
CA GLN A 167 35.22 1.23 -6.25
C GLN A 167 35.73 0.18 -7.25
N ARG A 168 35.30 0.23 -8.52
CA ARG A 168 35.76 -0.69 -9.57
C ARG A 168 37.23 -0.47 -9.89
N ARG A 169 37.95 -1.58 -10.08
CA ARG A 169 39.26 -1.55 -10.74
C ARG A 169 39.06 -1.27 -12.23
N LEU A 170 39.92 -0.41 -12.79
CA LEU A 170 39.92 0.06 -14.19
C LEU A 170 39.81 -1.06 -15.24
N ASP A 171 40.25 -2.28 -14.91
CA ASP A 171 40.33 -3.40 -15.85
C ASP A 171 39.11 -4.33 -15.84
N SER A 172 38.15 -4.12 -14.93
CA SER A 172 36.91 -4.93 -14.93
C SER A 172 35.89 -4.31 -15.87
N GLN A 173 35.32 -5.08 -16.81
CA GLN A 173 34.17 -4.67 -17.66
C GLN A 173 32.80 -5.09 -17.08
N GLN A 174 32.74 -5.65 -15.87
CA GLN A 174 31.52 -6.27 -15.33
C GLN A 174 30.58 -5.28 -14.63
N PHE A 175 29.32 -5.27 -15.07
CA PHE A 175 28.21 -4.50 -14.47
C PHE A 175 27.56 -5.29 -13.33
N LEU A 176 27.01 -4.55 -12.36
CA LEU A 176 26.23 -5.12 -11.26
C LEU A 176 24.80 -5.38 -11.75
N GLU A 177 24.31 -6.61 -11.59
CA GLU A 177 22.91 -6.93 -11.90
C GLU A 177 22.03 -6.57 -10.70
N PHE A 178 20.83 -6.06 -10.94
CA PHE A 178 19.89 -5.71 -9.88
C PHE A 178 18.68 -6.63 -9.91
N GLN A 179 18.31 -7.14 -8.74
CA GLN A 179 17.11 -7.94 -8.54
C GLN A 179 16.23 -7.24 -7.49
N VAL A 180 15.03 -6.82 -7.90
CA VAL A 180 14.09 -6.04 -7.09
C VAL A 180 12.85 -6.85 -6.76
N PHE A 181 12.58 -6.99 -5.47
CA PHE A 181 11.37 -7.62 -4.94
C PHE A 181 10.38 -6.55 -4.47
N PHE A 182 9.21 -6.50 -5.09
CA PHE A 182 8.10 -5.65 -4.68
C PHE A 182 7.19 -6.45 -3.77
N ASN A 183 7.15 -6.12 -2.49
CA ASN A 183 6.31 -6.80 -1.51
C ASN A 183 5.10 -5.95 -1.13
N ASP A 184 3.95 -6.60 -1.01
CA ASP A 184 2.74 -6.06 -0.41
C ASP A 184 1.82 -7.19 0.05
N HIS A 185 0.67 -6.85 0.65
CA HIS A 185 -0.38 -7.79 1.00
C HIS A 185 -0.90 -8.57 -0.21
N LEU A 186 -1.46 -9.76 0.03
CA LEU A 186 -2.05 -10.59 -1.02
C LEU A 186 -3.18 -9.89 -1.78
N SER A 187 -3.86 -8.95 -1.13
CA SER A 187 -4.95 -8.16 -1.70
C SER A 187 -4.48 -6.96 -2.53
N ASN A 188 -3.17 -6.68 -2.57
CA ASN A 188 -2.64 -5.60 -3.39
C ASN A 188 -2.81 -5.90 -4.88
N ASP A 189 -3.00 -4.84 -5.67
CA ASP A 189 -3.11 -4.95 -7.12
C ASP A 189 -1.71 -5.05 -7.76
N PHE A 190 -1.03 -6.20 -7.57
CA PHE A 190 0.25 -6.52 -8.22
C PHE A 190 0.17 -6.44 -9.75
N ASN A 191 -1.04 -6.57 -10.26
CA ASN A 191 -1.40 -6.49 -11.65
C ASN A 191 -1.19 -5.05 -12.16
N GLN A 192 -1.71 -4.05 -11.44
CA GLN A 192 -1.43 -2.63 -11.72
C GLN A 192 0.05 -2.30 -11.53
N LEU A 193 0.70 -2.88 -10.52
CA LEU A 193 2.14 -2.72 -10.31
C LEU A 193 2.94 -3.21 -11.53
N PHE A 194 2.70 -4.44 -12.00
CA PHE A 194 3.48 -5.01 -13.11
C PHE A 194 3.23 -4.33 -14.45
N THR A 195 2.00 -3.89 -14.69
CA THR A 195 1.65 -3.15 -15.92
C THR A 195 2.22 -1.73 -15.94
N SER A 196 2.54 -1.16 -14.78
CA SER A 196 3.13 0.18 -14.64
C SER A 196 4.67 0.17 -14.47
N LEU A 197 5.31 -1.00 -14.49
CA LEU A 197 6.76 -1.11 -14.41
C LEU A 197 7.44 -0.32 -15.55
N PRO A 198 8.50 0.47 -15.25
CA PRO A 198 9.24 1.18 -16.29
C PRO A 198 9.81 0.20 -17.33
N PRO A 199 9.63 0.45 -18.64
CA PRO A 199 10.12 -0.46 -19.69
C PRO A 199 11.64 -0.50 -19.77
N GLU A 200 12.31 0.63 -19.53
CA GLU A 200 13.77 0.80 -19.61
C GLU A 200 14.50 0.51 -18.29
N ARG A 201 13.86 -0.22 -17.37
CA ARG A 201 14.44 -0.53 -16.06
C ARG A 201 15.72 -1.38 -16.16
N ARG A 202 16.69 -1.09 -15.30
CA ARG A 202 17.98 -1.81 -15.20
C ARG A 202 17.96 -2.96 -14.18
N TYR A 203 16.78 -3.51 -13.89
CA TYR A 203 16.61 -4.52 -12.85
C TYR A 203 15.57 -5.59 -13.23
N PHE A 204 15.77 -6.79 -12.69
CA PHE A 204 14.78 -7.87 -12.70
C PHE A 204 13.75 -7.62 -11.60
N ALA A 205 12.47 -7.62 -11.95
CA ALA A 205 11.37 -7.32 -11.03
C ALA A 205 10.60 -8.61 -10.67
N MET A 206 10.33 -8.81 -9.38
CA MET A 206 9.45 -9.88 -8.88
C MET A 206 8.45 -9.31 -7.88
N GLY A 207 7.24 -9.88 -7.84
CA GLY A 207 6.28 -9.61 -6.77
C GLY A 207 6.39 -10.64 -5.65
N VAL A 208 6.23 -10.19 -4.41
CA VAL A 208 6.28 -11.02 -3.20
C VAL A 208 5.02 -10.77 -2.38
N PRO A 209 3.94 -11.54 -2.59
CA PRO A 209 2.71 -11.36 -1.83
C PRO A 209 2.86 -11.92 -0.41
N GLY A 210 2.55 -11.10 0.59
CA GLY A 210 2.60 -11.51 2.00
C GLY A 210 2.82 -10.35 2.97
N SER A 211 2.46 -10.56 4.23
CA SER A 211 2.69 -9.55 5.27
C SER A 211 4.17 -9.46 5.64
N PHE A 212 4.74 -8.26 5.56
CA PHE A 212 6.10 -8.01 6.04
C PHE A 212 6.25 -8.14 7.57
N HIS A 213 5.18 -8.28 8.35
CA HIS A 213 5.30 -8.56 9.79
C HIS A 213 5.86 -9.97 10.09
N GLY A 214 5.94 -10.83 9.07
CA GLY A 214 6.58 -12.15 9.12
C GLY A 214 7.74 -12.29 8.14
N ARG A 215 8.21 -13.54 7.97
CA ARG A 215 9.24 -13.90 6.98
C ARG A 215 8.65 -13.90 5.57
N LEU A 216 9.39 -13.33 4.63
CA LEU A 216 9.09 -13.22 3.20
C LEU A 216 10.19 -13.86 2.34
N PHE A 217 11.43 -13.89 2.84
CA PHE A 217 12.60 -14.28 2.06
C PHE A 217 13.44 -15.36 2.76
N PRO A 218 14.27 -16.11 2.02
CA PRO A 218 15.31 -16.96 2.60
C PRO A 218 16.26 -16.19 3.53
N LYS A 219 17.03 -16.92 4.35
CA LYS A 219 17.98 -16.28 5.26
C LYS A 219 19.13 -15.65 4.48
N ALA A 220 19.55 -14.45 4.89
CA ALA A 220 20.69 -13.73 4.32
C ALA A 220 20.69 -13.65 2.77
N SER A 221 19.54 -13.34 2.18
CA SER A 221 19.36 -13.23 0.72
C SER A 221 19.13 -11.81 0.22
N LEU A 222 18.95 -10.82 1.11
CA LEU A 222 18.71 -9.43 0.69
C LEU A 222 19.86 -8.53 1.13
N HIS A 223 20.25 -7.60 0.27
CA HIS A 223 21.30 -6.62 0.53
C HIS A 223 20.72 -5.29 1.04
N PHE A 224 19.54 -4.94 0.56
CA PHE A 224 18.86 -3.70 0.91
C PHE A 224 17.36 -3.92 1.07
N PHE A 225 16.79 -3.37 2.15
CA PHE A 225 15.36 -3.24 2.31
C PHE A 225 14.97 -1.76 2.30
N HIS A 226 13.92 -1.43 1.57
CA HIS A 226 13.25 -0.14 1.63
C HIS A 226 11.82 -0.35 2.13
N SER A 227 11.28 0.59 2.89
CA SER A 227 9.86 0.65 3.21
C SER A 227 9.47 2.09 3.49
N SER A 228 8.45 2.58 2.79
CA SER A 228 7.95 3.95 2.95
C SER A 228 6.45 3.94 3.18
N TYR A 229 6.01 4.62 4.24
CA TYR A 229 4.59 4.73 4.61
C TYR A 229 3.86 3.38 4.72
N ALA A 230 4.54 2.33 5.18
CA ALA A 230 3.95 1.00 5.33
C ALA A 230 3.99 0.45 6.77
N VAL A 231 5.14 0.54 7.46
CA VAL A 231 5.35 -0.08 8.80
C VAL A 231 4.44 0.51 9.91
N HIS A 232 3.82 1.67 9.67
CA HIS A 232 2.83 2.25 10.59
C HIS A 232 1.47 1.53 10.55
N TRP A 233 1.22 0.69 9.53
CA TRP A 233 0.02 -0.14 9.43
C TRP A 233 0.16 -1.38 10.31
N LEU A 234 -0.81 -1.53 11.21
CA LEU A 234 -0.93 -2.70 12.06
C LEU A 234 -1.56 -3.85 11.27
N SER A 235 -1.15 -5.09 11.57
CA SER A 235 -1.77 -6.28 10.99
C SER A 235 -3.23 -6.46 11.39
N ARG A 236 -3.65 -5.80 12.47
CA ARG A 236 -5.02 -5.75 13.00
C ARG A 236 -5.20 -4.58 13.96
N VAL A 237 -6.46 -4.21 14.17
CA VAL A 237 -6.87 -3.37 15.30
C VAL A 237 -6.60 -4.11 16.62
N PRO A 238 -6.11 -3.45 17.69
CA PRO A 238 -6.02 -4.04 19.02
C PRO A 238 -7.38 -4.59 19.46
N LYS A 239 -7.44 -5.80 20.01
CA LYS A 239 -8.73 -6.43 20.31
C LYS A 239 -9.48 -5.67 21.41
N GLU A 240 -8.71 -5.12 22.33
CA GLU A 240 -9.15 -4.41 23.53
C GLU A 240 -9.92 -3.14 23.18
N VAL A 241 -9.71 -2.55 21.99
CA VAL A 241 -10.39 -1.31 21.61
C VAL A 241 -11.79 -1.51 21.01
N GLY A 242 -12.09 -2.73 20.55
CA GLY A 242 -13.41 -3.13 20.07
C GLY A 242 -14.28 -3.82 21.13
N ASP A 243 -13.72 -4.14 22.30
CA ASP A 243 -14.41 -4.84 23.38
C ASP A 243 -15.11 -3.85 24.31
N LYS A 244 -16.45 -3.81 24.30
CA LYS A 244 -17.26 -2.91 25.14
C LYS A 244 -17.02 -3.08 26.65
N THR A 245 -16.44 -4.19 27.09
CA THR A 245 -16.12 -4.47 28.50
C THR A 245 -14.70 -4.05 28.90
N SER A 246 -13.86 -3.73 27.93
CA SER A 246 -12.47 -3.34 28.13
C SER A 246 -12.36 -1.88 28.57
N PRO A 247 -11.44 -1.53 29.49
CA PRO A 247 -11.14 -0.14 29.80
C PRO A 247 -10.53 0.61 28.61
N ALA A 248 -10.06 -0.11 27.59
CA ALA A 248 -9.55 0.46 26.34
C ALA A 248 -10.64 0.54 25.24
N TRP A 249 -11.92 0.36 25.53
CA TRP A 249 -12.98 0.46 24.51
C TRP A 249 -13.00 1.86 23.88
N ASN A 250 -12.80 1.95 22.56
CA ASN A 250 -12.65 3.21 21.85
C ASN A 250 -13.99 3.77 21.36
N ARG A 251 -14.89 4.07 22.29
CA ARG A 251 -16.23 4.58 21.98
C ARG A 251 -16.19 5.95 21.29
N GLY A 252 -16.96 6.11 20.21
CA GLY A 252 -17.19 7.39 19.54
C GLY A 252 -15.94 7.99 18.88
N SER A 253 -14.90 7.19 18.68
CA SER A 253 -13.64 7.65 18.11
C SER A 253 -13.09 6.61 17.14
N LEU A 254 -12.44 7.13 16.10
CA LEU A 254 -11.83 6.32 15.05
C LEU A 254 -10.46 5.75 15.46
N HIS A 255 -9.81 6.41 16.43
CA HIS A 255 -8.39 6.24 16.71
C HIS A 255 -8.02 6.80 18.11
N TYR A 256 -6.75 6.71 18.49
CA TYR A 256 -6.30 7.02 19.86
C TYR A 256 -6.01 8.51 20.14
N SER A 257 -6.00 9.39 19.13
CA SER A 257 -5.53 10.78 19.23
C SER A 257 -6.20 11.61 20.36
N LYS A 258 -7.52 11.46 20.54
CA LYS A 258 -8.29 12.08 21.65
C LYS A 258 -9.05 11.06 22.48
N ALA A 259 -8.59 9.82 22.47
CA ALA A 259 -9.17 8.74 23.25
C ALA A 259 -8.52 8.68 24.65
N SER A 260 -8.90 7.68 25.45
CA SER A 260 -8.28 7.46 26.76
C SER A 260 -6.84 6.93 26.63
N ASP A 261 -6.07 7.04 27.71
CA ASP A 261 -4.71 6.52 27.79
C ASP A 261 -4.67 4.99 27.56
N GLU A 262 -5.72 4.26 27.96
CA GLU A 262 -5.84 2.82 27.75
C GLU A 262 -5.95 2.47 26.27
N VAL A 263 -6.68 3.26 25.48
CA VAL A 263 -6.77 3.11 24.02
C VAL A 263 -5.39 3.33 23.41
N PHE A 264 -4.70 4.42 23.78
CA PHE A 264 -3.34 4.69 23.29
C PHE A 264 -2.38 3.53 23.61
N ARG A 265 -2.36 3.05 24.85
CA ARG A 265 -1.50 1.93 25.28
C ARG A 265 -1.79 0.64 24.54
N ALA A 266 -3.06 0.34 24.24
CA ALA A 266 -3.43 -0.84 23.46
C ALA A 266 -2.86 -0.77 22.03
N TYR A 267 -2.97 0.39 21.39
CA TYR A 267 -2.39 0.65 20.07
C TYR A 267 -0.86 0.60 20.08
N GLU A 268 -0.22 1.23 21.08
CA GLU A 268 1.24 1.23 21.25
C GLU A 268 1.76 -0.19 21.47
N ALA A 269 1.12 -0.98 22.33
CA ALA A 269 1.52 -2.37 22.59
C ALA A 269 1.43 -3.24 21.33
N GLN A 270 0.38 -3.06 20.53
CA GLN A 270 0.23 -3.76 19.25
C GLN A 270 1.33 -3.35 18.25
N TYR A 271 1.62 -2.04 18.15
CA TYR A 271 2.67 -1.51 17.29
C TYR A 271 4.06 -2.04 17.66
N VAL A 272 4.44 -1.92 18.94
CA VAL A 272 5.74 -2.37 19.44
C VAL A 272 5.95 -3.85 19.11
N LYS A 273 4.95 -4.69 19.40
CA LYS A 273 5.00 -6.13 19.10
C LYS A 273 5.19 -6.42 17.60
N GLU A 274 4.52 -5.67 16.74
CA GLU A 274 4.58 -5.89 15.30
C GLU A 274 5.88 -5.40 14.66
N VAL A 275 6.36 -4.22 15.06
CA VAL A 275 7.66 -3.70 14.59
C VAL A 275 8.81 -4.55 15.10
N GLU A 276 8.75 -5.08 16.32
CA GLU A 276 9.73 -6.06 16.80
C GLU A 276 9.76 -7.31 15.92
N ARG A 277 8.60 -7.86 15.57
CA ARG A 277 8.49 -9.02 14.68
C ARG A 277 9.01 -8.72 13.27
N PHE A 278 8.67 -7.54 12.74
CA PHE A 278 9.19 -7.04 11.47
C PHE A 278 10.73 -7.00 11.50
N LEU A 279 11.33 -6.37 12.51
CA LEU A 279 12.79 -6.26 12.62
C LEU A 279 13.46 -7.63 12.78
N ILE A 280 12.89 -8.55 13.56
CA ILE A 280 13.40 -9.93 13.69
C ILE A 280 13.39 -10.63 12.33
N ALA A 281 12.28 -10.56 11.59
CA ALA A 281 12.18 -11.17 10.27
C ALA A 281 13.20 -10.57 9.28
N ARG A 282 13.34 -9.24 9.26
CA ARG A 282 14.32 -8.55 8.41
C ARG A 282 15.76 -8.90 8.79
N ALA A 283 16.06 -9.05 10.08
CA ALA A 283 17.39 -9.41 10.56
C ALA A 283 17.84 -10.80 10.11
N GLU A 284 16.89 -11.73 9.92
CA GLU A 284 17.18 -13.05 9.37
C GLU A 284 17.39 -13.03 7.85
N GLU A 285 16.71 -12.15 7.14
CA GLU A 285 16.67 -12.11 5.67
C GLU A 285 17.76 -11.25 5.05
N ILE A 286 18.16 -10.20 5.76
CA ILE A 286 19.21 -9.29 5.30
C ILE A 286 20.60 -9.88 5.59
N VAL A 287 21.51 -9.74 4.64
CA VAL A 287 22.93 -10.07 4.83
C VAL A 287 23.56 -9.17 5.90
N TYR A 288 24.62 -9.65 6.55
CA TYR A 288 25.42 -8.81 7.44
C TYR A 288 25.97 -7.59 6.70
N GLY A 289 25.92 -6.43 7.34
CA GLY A 289 26.30 -5.17 6.72
C GLY A 289 25.30 -4.60 5.71
N GLY A 290 24.22 -5.33 5.39
CA GLY A 290 23.12 -4.84 4.56
C GLY A 290 22.34 -3.71 5.26
N LEU A 291 21.61 -2.92 4.47
CA LEU A 291 20.90 -1.73 4.93
C LEU A 291 19.37 -1.88 4.87
N LEU A 292 18.68 -1.28 5.83
CA LEU A 292 17.22 -1.18 5.90
C LEU A 292 16.83 0.29 6.05
N ALA A 293 16.21 0.88 5.03
CA ALA A 293 15.71 2.25 5.01
C ALA A 293 14.20 2.27 5.27
N LEU A 294 13.78 3.04 6.26
CA LEU A 294 12.39 3.24 6.65
C LEU A 294 12.03 4.72 6.58
N ILE A 295 10.93 5.03 5.90
CA ILE A 295 10.29 6.34 5.88
C ILE A 295 8.91 6.19 6.51
N LEU A 296 8.71 6.75 7.70
CA LEU A 296 7.51 6.50 8.51
C LEU A 296 6.74 7.80 8.77
N PRO A 297 5.40 7.79 8.71
CA PRO A 297 4.63 8.85 9.36
C PRO A 297 4.86 8.75 10.86
N GLY A 298 5.29 9.86 11.47
CA GLY A 298 5.64 9.93 12.88
C GLY A 298 5.87 11.39 13.27
N PHE A 299 6.45 11.62 14.44
CA PHE A 299 6.64 12.98 14.95
C PHE A 299 7.90 13.11 15.83
N PRO A 300 8.44 14.33 16.00
CA PRO A 300 9.55 14.60 16.92
C PRO A 300 9.18 14.26 18.36
N ASN A 301 10.20 14.06 19.22
CA ASN A 301 9.99 13.68 20.62
C ASN A 301 9.32 14.78 21.45
N GLU A 302 9.46 16.02 21.02
CA GLU A 302 8.91 17.20 21.66
C GLU A 302 7.41 17.36 21.39
N THR A 303 6.86 16.61 20.42
CA THR A 303 5.46 16.68 20.02
C THR A 303 4.65 15.60 20.73
N HIS A 304 3.59 16.01 21.42
CA HIS A 304 2.65 15.04 21.99
C HIS A 304 1.87 14.34 20.87
N TYR A 305 1.54 13.04 21.02
CA TYR A 305 0.93 12.26 19.95
C TYR A 305 -0.39 12.88 19.44
N SER A 306 -1.20 13.46 20.33
CA SER A 306 -2.47 14.12 19.96
C SER A 306 -2.28 15.42 19.15
N GLU A 307 -1.08 16.00 19.20
CA GLU A 307 -0.70 17.19 18.46
C GLU A 307 -0.10 16.87 17.09
N ALA A 308 0.36 15.63 16.89
CA ALA A 308 0.90 15.21 15.61
C ALA A 308 -0.15 15.34 14.50
N LEU A 309 0.21 15.99 13.40
CA LEU A 309 -0.71 16.34 12.32
C LEU A 309 -1.43 15.12 11.72
N MET A 310 -0.73 13.99 11.59
CA MET A 310 -1.35 12.75 11.09
C MET A 310 -2.45 12.22 12.04
N ASN A 311 -2.20 12.24 13.36
CA ASN A 311 -3.19 11.89 14.37
C ASN A 311 -4.40 12.84 14.36
N ARG A 312 -4.17 14.15 14.13
CA ARG A 312 -5.23 15.14 13.98
C ARG A 312 -6.09 14.88 12.73
N LYS A 313 -5.48 14.54 11.59
CA LYS A 313 -6.19 14.19 10.34
C LYS A 313 -7.11 12.98 10.54
N VAL A 314 -6.61 11.90 11.15
CA VAL A 314 -7.43 10.70 11.43
C VAL A 314 -8.55 11.03 12.43
N HIS A 315 -8.27 11.79 13.49
CA HIS A 315 -9.29 12.24 14.42
C HIS A 315 -10.39 13.07 13.74
N LEU A 316 -10.00 13.95 12.83
CA LEU A 316 -10.94 14.80 12.09
C LEU A 316 -11.86 13.96 11.20
N LEU A 317 -11.35 12.93 10.53
CA LEU A 317 -12.17 11.96 9.79
C LEU A 317 -13.16 11.26 10.71
N GLY A 318 -12.73 10.82 11.90
CA GLY A 318 -13.61 10.26 12.93
C GLY A 318 -14.72 11.23 13.35
N SER A 319 -14.40 12.52 13.49
CA SER A 319 -15.40 13.54 13.82
C SER A 319 -16.45 13.73 12.72
N CYS A 320 -16.09 13.54 11.45
CA CYS A 320 -17.04 13.54 10.34
C CYS A 320 -18.04 12.37 10.46
N LEU A 321 -17.55 11.17 10.75
CA LEU A 321 -18.41 9.99 10.95
C LEU A 321 -19.39 10.20 12.13
N VAL A 322 -18.91 10.77 13.25
CA VAL A 322 -19.78 11.11 14.38
C VAL A 322 -20.84 12.15 13.99
N GLU A 323 -20.49 13.14 13.17
CA GLU A 323 -21.45 14.13 12.66
C GLU A 323 -22.52 13.49 11.76
N MET A 324 -22.11 12.57 10.87
CA MET A 324 -23.04 11.80 10.03
C MET A 324 -23.97 10.91 10.86
N ALA A 325 -23.47 10.31 11.95
CA ALA A 325 -24.30 9.55 12.88
C ALA A 325 -25.36 10.42 13.56
N LYS A 326 -24.98 11.62 14.02
CA LYS A 326 -25.92 12.61 14.59
C LYS A 326 -26.99 13.07 13.61
N LYS A 327 -26.67 13.08 12.30
CA LYS A 327 -27.61 13.38 11.21
C LYS A 327 -28.50 12.19 10.84
N GLY A 328 -28.30 11.02 11.45
CA GLY A 328 -29.07 9.80 11.19
C GLY A 328 -28.69 9.08 9.89
N MET A 329 -27.54 9.41 9.28
CA MET A 329 -27.08 8.78 8.04
C MET A 329 -26.46 7.40 8.27
N ILE A 330 -25.83 7.24 9.43
CA ILE A 330 -25.23 5.99 9.90
C ILE A 330 -25.56 5.82 11.39
N SER A 331 -25.39 4.61 11.93
CA SER A 331 -25.65 4.37 13.36
C SER A 331 -24.45 4.75 14.22
N GLU A 332 -24.69 5.19 15.46
CA GLU A 332 -23.61 5.41 16.43
C GLU A 332 -22.83 4.11 16.71
N GLU A 333 -23.51 2.96 16.75
CA GLU A 333 -22.87 1.66 16.95
C GLU A 333 -21.90 1.28 15.82
N THR A 334 -22.22 1.63 14.56
CA THR A 334 -21.29 1.44 13.45
C THR A 334 -20.06 2.33 13.57
N VAL A 335 -20.18 3.52 14.17
CA VAL A 335 -19.03 4.38 14.45
C VAL A 335 -18.21 3.82 15.61
N ASP A 336 -18.85 3.41 16.71
CA ASP A 336 -18.20 2.85 17.91
C ASP A 336 -17.40 1.57 17.65
N SER A 337 -17.77 0.81 16.61
CA SER A 337 -17.11 -0.44 16.22
C SER A 337 -15.98 -0.24 15.20
N PHE A 338 -15.85 0.95 14.61
CA PHE A 338 -14.88 1.22 13.55
C PHE A 338 -13.59 1.83 14.09
N ASN A 339 -12.46 1.16 13.85
CA ASN A 339 -11.15 1.57 14.34
C ASN A 339 -10.11 1.41 13.24
N VAL A 340 -9.24 2.39 13.04
CA VAL A 340 -8.19 2.32 12.02
C VAL A 340 -6.97 1.58 12.58
N PRO A 341 -6.43 0.56 11.89
CA PRO A 341 -5.27 -0.21 12.34
C PRO A 341 -3.96 0.50 11.96
N THR A 342 -3.75 1.71 12.48
CA THR A 342 -2.48 2.44 12.30
C THR A 342 -1.91 2.91 13.62
N PHE A 343 -0.59 3.05 13.69
CA PHE A 343 0.10 3.72 14.79
C PHE A 343 1.24 4.58 14.26
N TYR A 344 1.22 5.85 14.65
CA TYR A 344 2.26 6.83 14.35
C TYR A 344 3.14 6.97 15.60
N ALA A 345 4.39 6.55 15.48
CA ALA A 345 5.34 6.54 16.57
C ALA A 345 6.18 7.82 16.61
N SER A 346 6.65 8.18 17.81
CA SER A 346 7.71 9.16 17.99
C SER A 346 9.08 8.58 17.60
N LEU A 347 10.05 9.46 17.36
CA LEU A 347 11.43 9.06 17.09
C LEU A 347 12.00 8.16 18.22
N GLN A 348 11.73 8.51 19.47
CA GLN A 348 12.19 7.77 20.66
C GLN A 348 11.54 6.38 20.78
N GLN A 349 10.26 6.24 20.44
CA GLN A 349 9.61 4.93 20.43
C GLN A 349 10.25 4.00 19.40
N VAL A 350 10.50 4.50 18.18
CA VAL A 350 11.19 3.71 17.14
C VAL A 350 12.62 3.36 17.58
N GLU A 351 13.35 4.32 18.16
CA GLU A 351 14.70 4.10 18.69
C GLU A 351 14.73 2.99 19.76
N ALA A 352 13.80 3.04 20.71
CA ALA A 352 13.70 2.07 21.79
C ALA A 352 13.45 0.64 21.26
N ILE A 353 12.59 0.50 20.25
CA ILE A 353 12.29 -0.79 19.60
C ILE A 353 13.55 -1.33 18.90
N VAL A 354 14.24 -0.50 18.12
CA VAL A 354 15.47 -0.91 17.41
C VAL A 354 16.58 -1.32 18.39
N LYS A 355 16.79 -0.54 19.46
CA LYS A 355 17.76 -0.85 20.50
C LYS A 355 17.44 -2.17 21.20
N ARG A 356 16.17 -2.41 21.54
CA ARG A 356 15.72 -3.65 22.17
C ARG A 356 15.89 -4.86 21.25
N ASN A 357 15.57 -4.72 19.96
CA ASN A 357 15.77 -5.77 18.96
C ASN A 357 17.25 -6.18 18.84
N GLY A 358 18.17 -5.21 18.95
CA GLY A 358 19.61 -5.45 19.04
C GLY A 358 20.29 -5.90 17.74
N CYS A 359 19.56 -6.32 16.71
CA CYS A 359 20.09 -6.89 15.47
C CYS A 359 20.67 -5.84 14.51
N PHE A 360 20.31 -4.57 14.67
CA PHE A 360 20.68 -3.47 13.79
C PHE A 360 21.42 -2.35 14.54
N SER A 361 22.38 -1.69 13.88
CA SER A 361 22.88 -0.36 14.25
C SER A 361 22.04 0.71 13.58
N ILE A 362 21.89 1.85 14.25
CA ILE A 362 21.21 3.02 13.70
C ILE A 362 22.26 3.88 13.01
N GLU A 363 22.15 4.04 11.69
CA GLU A 363 23.05 4.88 10.89
C GLU A 363 22.46 6.29 10.68
N ILE A 364 21.15 6.37 10.49
CA ILE A 364 20.40 7.64 10.42
C ILE A 364 19.10 7.47 11.22
N MET A 365 18.76 8.47 12.01
CA MET A 365 17.46 8.59 12.66
C MET A 365 17.13 10.07 12.79
N LYS A 366 16.22 10.57 11.95
CA LYS A 366 15.87 11.99 11.88
C LYS A 366 14.37 12.16 11.68
N SER A 367 13.82 13.20 12.30
CA SER A 367 12.56 13.79 11.87
C SER A 367 12.88 14.82 10.78
N LEU A 368 12.20 14.72 9.64
CA LEU A 368 12.39 15.62 8.50
C LEU A 368 11.10 16.38 8.22
N PRO A 369 11.19 17.68 7.89
CA PRO A 369 10.02 18.46 7.52
C PRO A 369 9.47 17.98 6.19
N GLN A 370 8.15 18.04 6.05
CA GLN A 370 7.43 17.80 4.82
C GLN A 370 6.65 19.05 4.45
N GLU A 371 6.63 19.38 3.16
CA GLU A 371 5.88 20.52 2.66
C GLU A 371 4.40 20.42 3.03
N LYS A 372 3.82 21.53 3.46
CA LYS A 372 2.39 21.63 3.79
C LYS A 372 1.56 21.20 2.57
N ALA A 373 0.84 20.09 2.72
CA ALA A 373 -0.11 19.64 1.72
C ALA A 373 -1.38 20.51 1.75
N ASN A 374 -1.99 20.75 0.60
CA ASN A 374 -3.27 21.43 0.55
C ASN A 374 -4.41 20.49 1.05
N PRO A 375 -5.53 21.04 1.53
CA PRO A 375 -6.65 20.26 2.07
C PRO A 375 -7.19 19.18 1.12
N LYS A 376 -7.28 19.48 -0.18
CA LYS A 376 -7.75 18.52 -1.20
C LYS A 376 -6.82 17.32 -1.33
N MET A 377 -5.51 17.56 -1.34
CA MET A 377 -4.50 16.49 -1.37
C MET A 377 -4.56 15.63 -0.11
N ILE A 378 -4.76 16.23 1.07
CA ILE A 378 -4.94 15.47 2.32
C ILE A 378 -6.19 14.59 2.25
N SER A 379 -7.32 15.18 1.84
CA SER A 379 -8.58 14.45 1.69
C SER A 379 -8.45 13.28 0.72
N SER A 380 -7.91 13.52 -0.47
CA SER A 380 -7.79 12.47 -1.49
C SER A 380 -6.76 11.39 -1.16
N THR A 381 -5.66 11.74 -0.49
CA THR A 381 -4.65 10.77 -0.02
C THR A 381 -5.24 9.86 1.05
N LEU A 382 -5.96 10.44 2.02
CA LEU A 382 -6.57 9.65 3.09
C LEU A 382 -7.73 8.79 2.57
N ARG A 383 -8.52 9.32 1.63
CA ARG A 383 -9.53 8.55 0.88
C ARG A 383 -8.91 7.35 0.20
N ALA A 384 -7.89 7.56 -0.62
CA ALA A 384 -7.20 6.47 -1.32
C ALA A 384 -6.63 5.40 -0.38
N SER A 385 -6.33 5.75 0.88
CA SER A 385 -5.77 4.83 1.88
C SER A 385 -6.84 4.08 2.68
N LEU A 386 -8.01 4.68 2.93
CA LEU A 386 -9.04 4.15 3.83
C LEU A 386 -10.36 3.79 3.15
N GLU A 387 -10.57 4.17 1.88
CA GLU A 387 -11.85 4.01 1.18
C GLU A 387 -12.34 2.56 1.20
N ALA A 388 -11.49 1.59 0.89
CA ALA A 388 -11.87 0.18 0.90
C ALA A 388 -12.36 -0.29 2.28
N MET A 389 -11.72 0.18 3.35
CA MET A 389 -12.06 -0.18 4.73
C MET A 389 -13.36 0.50 5.18
N ILE A 390 -13.53 1.78 4.84
CA ILE A 390 -14.74 2.55 5.14
C ILE A 390 -15.93 1.98 4.35
N MET A 391 -15.76 1.71 3.07
CA MET A 391 -16.78 1.11 2.21
C MET A 391 -17.22 -0.25 2.73
N HIS A 392 -16.27 -1.09 3.16
CA HIS A 392 -16.59 -2.40 3.72
C HIS A 392 -17.41 -2.32 5.01
N HIS A 393 -17.13 -1.33 5.87
CA HIS A 393 -17.76 -1.21 7.18
C HIS A 393 -19.07 -0.41 7.18
N PHE A 394 -19.15 0.66 6.39
CA PHE A 394 -20.29 1.59 6.37
C PHE A 394 -21.10 1.57 5.08
N GLY A 395 -20.62 0.93 4.02
CA GLY A 395 -21.19 1.02 2.67
C GLY A 395 -20.55 2.13 1.82
N SER A 396 -20.75 2.04 0.50
CA SER A 396 -20.22 3.01 -0.47
C SER A 396 -20.99 4.33 -0.50
N GLU A 397 -22.23 4.34 0.00
CA GLU A 397 -23.18 5.44 -0.09
C GLU A 397 -22.72 6.68 0.67
N ILE A 398 -21.90 6.49 1.72
CA ILE A 398 -21.43 7.59 2.58
C ILE A 398 -20.15 8.26 2.09
N LEU A 399 -19.45 7.68 1.11
CA LEU A 399 -18.08 8.06 0.78
C LEU A 399 -17.98 9.51 0.28
N GLU A 400 -18.84 9.92 -0.63
CA GLU A 400 -18.77 11.28 -1.19
C GLU A 400 -19.05 12.33 -0.11
N GLU A 401 -20.14 12.19 0.66
CA GLU A 401 -20.48 13.14 1.71
C GLU A 401 -19.43 13.17 2.84
N LEU A 402 -18.89 12.00 3.21
CA LEU A 402 -17.84 11.88 4.22
C LEU A 402 -16.58 12.65 3.82
N PHE A 403 -16.10 12.45 2.59
CA PHE A 403 -14.84 13.06 2.14
C PHE A 403 -14.99 14.53 1.74
N ASP A 404 -16.19 14.96 1.35
CA ASP A 404 -16.53 16.39 1.20
C ASP A 404 -16.51 17.11 2.55
N LEU A 405 -17.15 16.52 3.57
CA LEU A 405 -17.14 17.06 4.93
C LEU A 405 -15.71 17.07 5.50
N PHE A 406 -14.96 15.98 5.30
CA PHE A 406 -13.57 15.89 5.71
C PHE A 406 -12.69 16.96 5.05
N CYS A 407 -12.86 17.21 3.74
CA CYS A 407 -12.12 18.24 3.02
C CYS A 407 -12.38 19.64 3.61
N LYS A 408 -13.65 19.98 3.88
CA LYS A 408 -14.01 21.27 4.51
C LYS A 408 -13.37 21.43 5.89
N LYS A 409 -13.43 20.39 6.72
CA LYS A 409 -12.78 20.43 8.05
C LYS A 409 -11.25 20.53 7.94
N CYS A 410 -10.63 19.93 6.91
CA CYS A 410 -9.19 20.09 6.67
C CYS A 410 -8.82 21.54 6.30
N GLU A 411 -9.68 22.26 5.57
CA GLU A 411 -9.48 23.68 5.25
C GLU A 411 -9.49 24.55 6.51
N GLU A 412 -10.41 24.28 7.44
CA GLU A 412 -10.48 24.95 8.75
C GLU A 412 -9.26 24.64 9.63
N LEU A 413 -8.84 23.37 9.68
CA LEU A 413 -7.65 22.97 10.42
C LEU A 413 -6.41 23.68 9.88
N LEU A 414 -6.17 23.64 8.57
CA LEU A 414 -4.94 24.20 7.98
C LEU A 414 -4.90 25.73 7.94
N SER A 415 -6.05 26.42 8.02
CA SER A 415 -6.12 27.88 8.07
C SER A 415 -5.83 28.44 9.47
N SER A 416 -6.07 27.66 10.52
CA SER A 416 -5.84 28.08 11.92
C SER A 416 -4.37 27.98 12.37
N PHE A 417 -3.50 27.31 11.60
CA PHE A 417 -2.08 27.13 11.96
C PHE A 417 -1.14 27.64 10.87
N GLU A 418 -0.52 28.79 11.13
CA GLU A 418 0.48 29.41 10.23
C GLU A 418 1.83 28.66 10.19
N ARG A 419 2.11 27.77 11.15
CA ARG A 419 3.45 27.15 11.35
C ARG A 419 3.46 25.65 11.62
N GLU A 420 2.43 24.90 11.24
CA GLU A 420 2.51 23.43 11.33
C GLU A 420 3.42 22.88 10.24
N VAL A 421 4.57 22.35 10.68
CA VAL A 421 5.49 21.58 9.83
C VAL A 421 5.10 20.12 9.99
N GLU A 422 4.51 19.56 8.94
CA GLU A 422 4.33 18.11 8.86
C GLU A 422 5.71 17.45 8.88
N SER A 423 5.84 16.30 9.53
CA SER A 423 7.12 15.61 9.57
C SER A 423 6.94 14.12 9.38
N TYR A 424 8.01 13.50 8.88
CA TYR A 424 8.14 12.06 8.77
C TYR A 424 9.49 11.66 9.36
N LEU A 425 9.59 10.41 9.76
CA LEU A 425 10.81 9.85 10.32
C LEU A 425 11.57 9.13 9.21
N LEU A 426 12.84 9.50 9.01
CA LEU A 426 13.80 8.72 8.24
C LEU A 426 14.65 7.91 9.21
N VAL A 427 14.58 6.59 9.09
CA VAL A 427 15.38 5.66 9.88
C VAL A 427 16.16 4.75 8.93
N LEU A 428 17.49 4.82 8.99
CA LEU A 428 18.38 3.92 8.27
C LEU A 428 19.11 3.03 9.26
N LEU A 429 18.94 1.73 9.07
CA LEU A 429 19.49 0.69 9.92
C LEU A 429 20.51 -0.14 9.14
N LYS A 430 21.58 -0.58 9.80
CA LYS A 430 22.56 -1.51 9.24
C LYS A 430 22.56 -2.81 10.04
N ARG A 431 22.56 -3.95 9.35
CA ARG A 431 22.61 -5.26 10.01
C ARG A 431 23.97 -5.45 10.68
N LYS A 432 23.97 -5.64 12.00
CA LYS A 432 25.20 -5.92 12.76
C LYS A 432 25.73 -7.31 12.43
N TYR A 433 27.05 -7.43 12.31
CA TYR A 433 27.74 -8.72 12.36
C TYR A 433 27.48 -9.37 13.73
N ASN A 434 27.21 -10.67 13.75
CA ASN A 434 27.23 -11.41 15.01
C ASN A 434 28.68 -11.44 15.49
N ASN A 435 28.95 -10.85 16.66
CA ASN A 435 30.22 -11.04 17.37
C ASN A 435 30.37 -12.48 17.84
#